data_AF-A0A1Q5GB93-F1
#
_entry.id   AF-A0A1Q5GB93-F1
#
_cell.length_a   1.000
_cell.length_b   1.000
_cell.length_c   1.000
_cell.angle_alpha   90.00
_cell.angle_beta   90.00
_cell.angle_gamma   90.00
#
_symmetry.space_group_name_H-M   'P 1'
#
loop_
_entity.id
_entity.type
_entity.pdbx_description
1 polymer ?
#
loop_
_entity_poly.entity_id
_entity_poly.type
_entity_poly.pdbx_seq_one_letter_code
_entity_poly.pdbx_strand_id
1 'polypeptide(L)'
;MERVGDARGLVLGYVDALKAVDAAMRAAIPSLERLAEVLGLVRSHRIINRSGRVGTYSYSVHGAGCRFVSDDGIEVDVDFASDGSEIFDLWRLRWYGLSLPEPLDVTDQDLRTAVRSLQPLLTEVRPGWFSVAS
;
A
#
# COMPACT_ATOMS: atom_id res chain seq x y z
N MET A 1 1.07 -25.62 6.36
CA MET A 1 -0.25 -24.98 6.55
C MET A 1 -0.10 -23.66 7.29
N GLU A 2 0.79 -23.55 8.29
CA GLU A 2 1.12 -22.29 8.99
C GLU A 2 1.62 -21.18 8.06
N ARG A 3 2.66 -21.41 7.23
CA ARG A 3 3.23 -20.36 6.35
C ARG A 3 2.25 -19.69 5.38
N VAL A 4 1.26 -20.44 4.87
CA VAL A 4 0.22 -19.89 3.98
C VAL A 4 -0.80 -19.07 4.78
N GLY A 5 -1.08 -19.47 6.03
CA GLY A 5 -1.86 -18.67 6.98
C GLY A 5 -1.16 -17.35 7.29
N ASP A 6 0.14 -17.39 7.52
CA ASP A 6 0.96 -16.19 7.79
C ASP A 6 1.00 -15.25 6.59
N ALA A 7 1.19 -15.79 5.37
CA ALA A 7 1.14 -14.99 4.14
C ALA A 7 -0.24 -14.36 3.89
N ARG A 8 -1.33 -15.10 4.15
CA ARG A 8 -2.69 -14.54 4.05
C ARG A 8 -2.92 -13.44 5.08
N GLY A 9 -2.47 -13.63 6.32
CA GLY A 9 -2.51 -12.63 7.37
C GLY A 9 -1.73 -11.36 6.99
N LEU A 10 -0.52 -11.52 6.44
CA LEU A 10 0.30 -10.43 5.94
C LEU A 10 -0.40 -9.61 4.85
N VAL A 11 -1.02 -10.27 3.86
CA VAL A 11 -1.73 -9.56 2.79
C VAL A 11 -2.93 -8.78 3.34
N LEU A 12 -3.68 -9.35 4.28
CA LEU A 12 -4.78 -8.64 4.95
C LEU A 12 -4.27 -7.45 5.77
N GLY A 13 -3.18 -7.63 6.52
CA GLY A 13 -2.52 -6.57 7.27
C GLY A 13 -2.06 -5.42 6.37
N TYR A 14 -1.48 -5.72 5.20
CA TYR A 14 -1.12 -4.71 4.21
C TYR A 14 -2.34 -3.92 3.73
N VAL A 15 -3.45 -4.60 3.40
CA VAL A 15 -4.69 -3.95 2.97
C VAL A 15 -5.26 -3.03 4.05
N ASP A 16 -5.25 -3.47 5.31
CA ASP A 16 -5.74 -2.65 6.43
C ASP A 16 -4.80 -1.45 6.69
N ALA A 17 -3.49 -1.64 6.59
CA ALA A 17 -2.51 -0.56 6.69
C ALA A 17 -2.68 0.47 5.56
N LEU A 18 -2.94 0.02 4.33
CA LEU A 18 -3.22 0.90 3.19
C LEU A 18 -4.50 1.72 3.40
N LYS A 19 -5.57 1.11 3.92
CA LYS A 19 -6.80 1.84 4.29
C LYS A 19 -6.56 2.86 5.40
N ALA A 20 -5.72 2.53 6.38
CA ALA A 20 -5.36 3.46 7.45
C ALA A 20 -4.56 4.66 6.92
N VAL A 21 -3.64 4.42 5.97
CA VAL A 21 -2.91 5.47 5.26
C VAL A 21 -3.86 6.37 4.47
N ASP A 22 -4.80 5.80 3.68
CA ASP A 22 -5.81 6.59 2.95
C ASP A 22 -6.60 7.49 3.90
N ALA A 23 -7.14 6.91 4.98
CA ALA A 23 -7.89 7.67 5.99
C ALA A 23 -7.05 8.80 6.62
N ALA A 24 -5.79 8.55 6.95
CA ALA A 24 -4.89 9.56 7.54
C ALA A 24 -4.59 10.70 6.56
N MET A 25 -4.34 10.38 5.28
CA MET A 25 -4.06 11.38 4.25
C MET A 25 -5.28 12.26 3.96
N ARG A 26 -6.48 11.67 3.88
CA ARG A 26 -7.73 12.40 3.67
C ARG A 26 -8.12 13.27 4.87
N ALA A 27 -7.80 12.82 6.10
CA ALA A 27 -7.98 13.64 7.29
C ALA A 27 -7.05 14.86 7.33
N ALA A 28 -5.81 14.72 6.86
CA ALA A 28 -4.82 15.79 6.87
C ALA A 28 -4.94 16.75 5.69
N ILE A 29 -5.47 16.29 4.56
CA ILE A 29 -5.68 17.08 3.35
C ILE A 29 -7.18 17.01 3.01
N PRO A 30 -8.02 17.92 3.56
CA PRO A 30 -9.47 17.83 3.39
C PRO A 30 -9.96 17.90 1.94
N SER A 31 -9.14 18.42 1.01
CA SER A 31 -9.45 18.44 -0.43
C SER A 31 -9.07 17.15 -1.16
N LEU A 32 -8.51 16.16 -0.47
CA LEU A 32 -8.11 14.88 -1.03
C LEU A 32 -9.32 13.93 -1.04
N GLU A 33 -9.87 13.65 -2.20
CA GLU A 33 -10.98 12.70 -2.34
C GLU A 33 -10.48 11.27 -2.43
N ARG A 34 -9.33 11.08 -3.09
CA ARG A 34 -8.69 9.76 -3.32
C ARG A 34 -7.20 9.84 -3.07
N LEU A 35 -6.60 8.78 -2.53
CA LEU A 35 -5.16 8.74 -2.23
C LEU A 35 -4.28 9.03 -3.46
N ALA A 36 -4.70 8.58 -4.65
CA ALA A 36 -3.99 8.81 -5.91
C ALA A 36 -3.76 10.29 -6.25
N GLU A 37 -4.59 11.19 -5.74
CA GLU A 37 -4.50 12.64 -6.00
C GLU A 37 -3.24 13.26 -5.39
N VAL A 38 -2.61 12.59 -4.41
CA VAL A 38 -1.31 12.98 -3.85
C VAL A 38 -0.27 13.20 -4.96
N LEU A 39 -0.29 12.40 -6.03
CA LEU A 39 0.61 12.58 -7.17
C LEU A 39 0.38 13.93 -7.86
N GLY A 40 -0.88 14.30 -8.07
CA GLY A 40 -1.26 15.57 -8.67
C GLY A 40 -0.86 16.75 -7.80
N LEU A 41 -1.10 16.64 -6.49
CA LEU A 41 -0.74 17.67 -5.51
C LEU A 41 0.78 17.92 -5.47
N VAL A 42 1.60 16.86 -5.47
CA VAL A 42 3.07 16.96 -5.56
C VAL A 42 3.51 17.58 -6.89
N ARG A 43 2.99 17.10 -8.02
CA ARG A 43 3.36 17.60 -9.37
C ARG A 43 2.99 19.06 -9.58
N SER A 44 1.93 19.53 -8.93
CA SER A 44 1.54 20.93 -8.99
C SER A 44 2.53 21.87 -8.28
N HIS A 45 3.43 21.34 -7.43
CA HIS A 45 4.37 22.07 -6.57
C HIS A 45 3.73 23.17 -5.69
N ARG A 46 2.40 23.18 -5.56
CA ARG A 46 1.66 24.26 -4.91
C ARG A 46 1.21 23.95 -3.49
N ILE A 47 1.09 22.66 -3.15
CA ILE A 47 0.40 22.23 -1.93
C ILE A 47 1.29 21.33 -1.05
N ILE A 48 1.95 20.32 -1.64
CA ILE A 48 2.84 19.42 -0.89
C ILE A 48 4.16 19.15 -1.62
N ASN A 49 5.22 18.95 -0.84
CA ASN A 49 6.52 18.50 -1.35
C ASN A 49 6.47 17.03 -1.76
N ARG A 50 7.45 16.60 -2.56
CA ARG A 50 7.58 15.18 -2.98
C ARG A 50 7.71 14.21 -1.81
N SER A 51 8.25 14.68 -0.68
CA SER A 51 8.29 13.94 0.57
C SER A 51 7.89 14.86 1.71
N GLY A 52 7.31 14.28 2.75
CA GLY A 52 6.87 15.03 3.91
C GLY A 52 6.37 14.12 5.01
N ARG A 53 5.59 14.69 5.92
CA ARG A 53 5.00 13.98 7.06
C ARG A 53 3.54 14.36 7.23
N VAL A 54 2.70 13.37 7.47
CA VAL A 54 1.27 13.48 7.73
C VAL A 54 0.93 12.60 8.93
N GLY A 55 0.57 13.23 10.05
CA GLY A 55 0.34 12.51 11.30
C GLY A 55 1.56 11.68 11.73
N THR A 56 1.34 10.38 11.89
CA THR A 56 2.36 9.37 12.25
C THR A 56 3.08 8.77 11.04
N TYR A 57 2.77 9.22 9.82
CA TYR A 57 3.39 8.72 8.60
C TYR A 57 4.34 9.76 8.00
N SER A 58 5.55 9.34 7.67
CA SER A 58 6.32 9.99 6.62
C SER A 58 5.88 9.45 5.26
N TYR A 59 5.92 10.30 4.22
CA TYR A 59 5.61 9.88 2.85
C TYR A 59 6.69 10.32 1.88
N SER A 60 6.85 9.57 0.80
CA SER A 60 7.73 9.87 -0.33
C SER A 60 7.11 9.40 -1.64
N VAL A 61 6.78 10.36 -2.51
CA VAL A 61 6.22 10.10 -3.83
C VAL A 61 7.32 9.69 -4.80
N HIS A 62 7.07 8.62 -5.55
CA HIS A 62 7.96 8.07 -6.57
C HIS A 62 7.14 7.67 -7.80
N GLY A 63 7.77 7.54 -8.97
CA GLY A 63 7.12 7.09 -10.22
C GLY A 63 5.62 7.41 -10.36
N ALA A 64 4.81 6.35 -10.22
CA ALA A 64 3.34 6.40 -10.21
C ALA A 64 2.77 6.01 -8.82
N GLY A 65 3.54 6.12 -7.75
CA GLY A 65 3.19 5.64 -6.43
C GLY A 65 3.66 6.55 -5.29
N CYS A 66 3.40 6.07 -4.09
CA CYS A 66 3.84 6.72 -2.87
C CYS A 66 4.18 5.67 -1.82
N ARG A 67 5.32 5.89 -1.17
CA ARG A 67 5.73 5.12 -0.01
C ARG A 67 5.35 5.87 1.25
N PHE A 68 4.73 5.17 2.19
CA PHE A 68 4.41 5.65 3.52
C PHE A 68 5.18 4.82 4.55
N VAL A 69 5.74 5.48 5.55
CA VAL A 69 6.45 4.82 6.65
C VAL A 69 5.90 5.36 7.97
N SER A 70 5.34 4.47 8.80
CA SER A 70 4.86 4.84 10.13
C SER A 70 6.01 5.17 11.08
N ASP A 71 5.69 5.75 12.24
CA ASP A 71 6.69 6.01 13.30
C ASP A 71 7.35 4.74 13.84
N ASP A 72 6.64 3.62 13.79
CA ASP A 72 7.16 2.30 14.16
C ASP A 72 7.98 1.65 13.03
N GLY A 73 8.18 2.35 11.91
CA GLY A 73 9.00 1.90 10.78
C GLY A 73 8.29 1.00 9.76
N ILE A 74 6.98 0.78 9.91
CA ILE A 74 6.20 -0.06 8.99
C ILE A 74 6.05 0.65 7.64
N GLU A 75 6.45 -0.02 6.57
CA GLU A 75 6.44 0.50 5.21
C GLU A 75 5.20 0.02 4.44
N VAL A 76 4.41 0.98 3.95
CA VAL A 76 3.31 0.75 3.00
C VAL A 76 3.67 1.46 1.70
N ASP A 77 4.15 0.70 0.72
CA ASP A 77 4.40 1.20 -0.64
C ASP A 77 3.24 0.79 -1.55
N VAL A 78 2.76 1.71 -2.39
CA VAL A 78 1.60 1.52 -3.28
C VAL A 78 1.79 2.32 -4.57
N ASP A 79 1.33 1.77 -5.69
CA ASP A 79 1.20 2.52 -6.95
C ASP A 79 -0.26 2.85 -7.23
N PHE A 80 -0.48 3.83 -8.10
CA PHE A 80 -1.81 4.23 -8.54
C PHE A 80 -1.96 3.93 -10.03
N ALA A 81 -3.02 3.23 -10.40
CA ALA A 81 -3.39 3.05 -11.80
C ALA A 81 -3.94 4.36 -12.40
N SER A 82 -4.10 4.40 -13.72
CA SER A 82 -4.58 5.60 -14.42
C SER A 82 -6.00 6.02 -14.05
N ASP A 83 -6.81 5.08 -13.54
CA ASP A 83 -8.16 5.33 -13.02
C ASP A 83 -8.17 5.76 -11.54
N GLY A 84 -7.00 5.91 -10.93
CA GLY A 84 -6.81 6.29 -9.54
C GLY A 84 -6.94 5.15 -8.54
N SER A 85 -7.09 3.89 -8.99
CA SER A 85 -7.11 2.73 -8.09
C SER A 85 -5.74 2.45 -7.48
N GLU A 86 -5.71 2.08 -6.19
CA GLU A 86 -4.53 1.60 -5.50
C GLU A 86 -4.17 0.20 -6.00
N ILE A 87 -2.93 0.04 -6.49
CA ILE A 87 -2.41 -1.21 -7.01
C ILE A 87 -1.07 -1.58 -6.35
N PHE A 88 -0.88 -2.87 -6.12
CA PHE A 88 0.33 -3.39 -5.48
C PHE A 88 0.72 -4.75 -6.05
N ASP A 89 1.99 -5.10 -5.90
CA ASP A 89 2.57 -6.36 -6.36
C ASP A 89 3.17 -7.15 -5.18
N LEU A 90 3.68 -8.35 -5.46
CA LEU A 90 4.28 -9.21 -4.44
C LEU A 90 5.53 -8.58 -3.80
N TRP A 91 6.25 -7.73 -4.56
CA TRP A 91 7.43 -7.05 -4.06
C TRP A 91 7.06 -6.06 -2.95
N ARG A 92 6.01 -5.25 -3.13
CA ARG A 92 5.49 -4.35 -2.08
C ARG A 92 5.00 -5.11 -0.85
N LEU A 93 4.28 -6.22 -1.05
CA LEU A 93 3.83 -7.08 0.04
C LEU A 93 5.00 -7.66 0.84
N ARG A 94 6.08 -8.07 0.17
CA ARG A 94 7.27 -8.58 0.84
C ARG A 94 7.95 -7.48 1.66
N TRP A 95 8.11 -6.27 1.13
CA TRP A 95 8.68 -5.16 1.89
C TRP A 95 7.84 -4.77 3.10
N TYR A 96 6.52 -4.76 2.96
CA TYR A 96 5.62 -4.58 4.10
C TYR A 96 5.89 -5.64 5.17
N GLY A 97 5.91 -6.92 4.81
CA GLY A 97 6.19 -8.02 5.75
C GLY A 97 7.54 -7.90 6.46
N LEU A 98 8.58 -7.49 5.73
CA LEU A 98 9.92 -7.27 6.30
C LEU A 98 10.02 -6.03 7.21
N SER A 99 9.10 -5.07 7.05
CA SER A 99 9.05 -3.85 7.86
C SER A 99 8.26 -4.00 9.17
N LEU A 100 7.59 -5.12 9.38
CA LEU A 100 6.83 -5.37 10.60
C LEU A 100 7.75 -5.48 11.84
N PRO A 101 7.27 -5.16 13.05
CA PRO A 101 8.04 -5.31 14.29
C PRO A 101 8.59 -6.72 14.50
N GLU A 102 7.82 -7.72 14.07
CA GLU A 102 8.27 -9.11 13.89
C GLU A 102 8.31 -9.39 12.39
N PRO A 103 9.48 -9.25 11.72
CA PRO A 103 9.58 -9.39 10.29
C PRO A 103 9.13 -10.77 9.81
N LEU A 104 8.28 -10.78 8.80
CA LEU A 104 7.78 -12.00 8.17
C LEU A 104 8.34 -12.12 6.75
N ASP A 105 9.33 -12.99 6.56
CA ASP A 105 9.90 -13.30 5.25
C ASP A 105 9.13 -14.46 4.59
N VAL A 106 8.16 -14.10 3.75
CA VAL A 106 7.36 -15.03 2.96
C VAL A 106 7.90 -15.15 1.54
N THR A 107 7.73 -16.33 0.94
CA THR A 107 8.15 -16.53 -0.45
C THR A 107 7.13 -15.91 -1.42
N ASP A 108 7.59 -15.58 -2.64
CA ASP A 108 6.71 -15.20 -3.74
C ASP A 108 5.57 -16.22 -3.98
N GLN A 109 5.86 -17.51 -3.77
CA GLN A 109 4.87 -18.57 -3.98
C GLN A 109 3.79 -18.55 -2.90
N ASP A 110 4.17 -18.30 -1.64
CA ASP A 110 3.23 -18.13 -0.54
C ASP A 110 2.36 -16.90 -0.76
N LEU A 111 2.96 -15.77 -1.16
CA LEU A 111 2.23 -14.54 -1.49
C LEU A 111 1.28 -14.73 -2.67
N ARG A 112 1.70 -15.38 -3.77
CA ARG A 112 0.82 -15.72 -4.91
C ARG A 112 -0.37 -16.57 -4.47
N THR A 113 -0.13 -17.53 -3.58
CA THR A 113 -1.20 -18.39 -3.06
C THR A 113 -2.15 -17.58 -2.18
N ALA A 114 -1.61 -16.72 -1.31
CA ALA A 114 -2.37 -15.85 -0.43
C ALA A 114 -3.27 -14.87 -1.19
N VAL A 115 -2.73 -14.10 -2.13
CA VAL A 115 -3.52 -13.11 -2.91
C VAL A 115 -4.63 -13.78 -3.73
N ARG A 116 -4.38 -14.97 -4.29
CA ARG A 116 -5.40 -15.77 -5.01
C ARG A 116 -6.49 -16.28 -4.08
N SER A 117 -6.11 -16.72 -2.86
CA SER A 117 -7.07 -17.19 -1.86
C SER A 117 -7.98 -16.09 -1.32
N LEU A 118 -7.62 -14.83 -1.54
CA LEU A 118 -8.38 -13.65 -1.12
C LEU A 118 -9.31 -13.12 -2.22
N GLN A 119 -9.54 -13.84 -3.32
CA GLN A 119 -10.63 -13.50 -4.23
C GLN A 119 -12.00 -13.77 -3.54
N PRO A 120 -13.02 -12.91 -3.73
CA PRO A 120 -13.04 -11.73 -4.60
C PRO A 120 -12.57 -10.43 -3.92
N LEU A 121 -12.12 -10.46 -2.66
CA LEU A 121 -11.66 -9.26 -1.95
C LEU A 121 -10.49 -8.57 -2.68
N LEU A 122 -9.58 -9.34 -3.29
CA LEU A 122 -8.53 -8.81 -4.16
C LEU A 122 -8.77 -9.20 -5.61
N THR A 123 -8.58 -8.25 -6.52
CA THR A 123 -8.67 -8.47 -7.97
C THR A 123 -7.29 -8.32 -8.61
N GLU A 124 -6.89 -9.27 -9.45
CA GLU A 124 -5.68 -9.14 -10.27
C GLU A 124 -5.99 -8.26 -11.49
N VAL A 125 -5.49 -7.02 -11.48
CA VAL A 125 -5.79 -6.01 -12.52
C VAL A 125 -4.86 -6.11 -13.74
N ARG A 126 -3.67 -6.68 -13.54
CA ARG A 126 -2.73 -7.11 -14.59
C ARG A 126 -1.80 -8.17 -13.98
N PRO A 127 -1.09 -8.99 -14.80
CA PRO A 127 -0.29 -10.09 -14.28
C PRO A 127 0.65 -9.68 -13.15
N GLY A 128 0.43 -10.23 -11.94
CA GLY A 128 1.21 -9.97 -10.73
C GLY A 128 0.88 -8.69 -9.96
N TRP A 129 -0.17 -7.96 -10.36
CA TRP A 129 -0.63 -6.73 -9.70
C TRP A 129 -2.08 -6.84 -9.27
N PHE A 130 -2.33 -6.39 -8.05
CA PHE A 130 -3.60 -6.57 -7.37
C PHE A 130 -4.14 -5.23 -6.88
N SER A 131 -5.46 -5.11 -6.83
CA SER A 131 -6.18 -4.04 -6.16
C SER A 131 -7.20 -4.63 -5.18
N VAL A 132 -7.62 -3.82 -4.21
CA VAL A 132 -8.78 -4.16 -3.36
C VAL A 132 -10.04 -3.99 -4.21
N ALA A 133 -10.92 -4.99 -4.22
CA ALA A 133 -12.19 -4.90 -4.90
C ALA A 133 -13.06 -3.78 -4.30
N SER A 134 -13.64 -2.96 -5.16
CA SER A 134 -14.57 -1.87 -4.82
C SER A 134 -16.00 -2.36 -4.66
#